data_AF-A0AAW5P270-F1
#
_entry.id   AF-A0AAW5P270-F1
#
_cell.length_a   1.000
_cell.length_b   1.000
_cell.length_c   1.000
_cell.angle_alpha   90.00
_cell.angle_beta   90.00
_cell.angle_gamma   90.00
#
_symmetry.space_group_name_H-M   'P 1'
#
loop_
_entity.id
_entity.type
_entity.pdbx_description
1 polymer ?
#
loop_
_entity_poly.entity_id
_entity_poly.type
_entity_poly.pdbx_seq_one_letter_code
_entity_poly.pdbx_strand_id
1 'polypeptide(L)'
;LLQIEGKNANYWYRLFKAGAYLVLLGLAFEAYEGGIRKDPSTYSYYFLSAGLAFMAMIAFSIMCDIYSWRRLTRPLEYAGQNPMIAYVSTQLVVLPILNLAGLGTYLSYLDQNAWLGFLRGVIVTSLALLITILFTKLKCFWRT
;
A
#
# COMPACT_ATOMS: atom_id res chain seq x y z
N LEU A 1 -25.10 11.12 11.96
CA LEU A 1 -24.96 11.75 13.30
C LEU A 1 -24.72 10.66 14.34
N LEU A 2 -23.44 10.29 14.52
CA LEU A 2 -22.77 9.90 15.78
C LEU A 2 -23.49 9.00 16.82
N GLN A 3 -24.16 7.94 16.41
CA GLN A 3 -24.40 6.77 17.27
C GLN A 3 -23.68 5.55 16.67
N ILE A 4 -22.35 5.59 16.70
CA ILE A 4 -21.54 4.37 16.56
C ILE A 4 -21.39 3.84 17.99
N GLU A 5 -22.36 3.01 18.36
CA GLU A 5 -22.63 2.41 19.66
C GLU A 5 -21.35 1.93 20.39
N GLY A 6 -21.26 2.25 21.69
CA GLY A 6 -20.03 2.28 22.51
C GLY A 6 -19.13 1.04 22.56
N LYS A 7 -19.51 -0.09 21.93
CA LYS A 7 -18.65 -1.26 21.77
C LYS A 7 -17.61 -1.06 20.67
N ASN A 8 -18.01 -0.50 19.53
CA ASN A 8 -17.12 -0.22 18.40
C ASN A 8 -16.11 0.88 18.72
N ALA A 9 -16.55 1.94 19.41
CA ALA A 9 -15.67 3.00 19.89
C ALA A 9 -14.58 2.46 20.85
N ASN A 10 -14.93 1.47 21.69
CA ASN A 10 -13.96 0.84 22.60
C ASN A 10 -12.89 0.07 21.83
N TYR A 11 -13.27 -0.66 20.77
CA TYR A 11 -12.30 -1.37 19.93
C TYR A 11 -11.35 -0.42 19.21
N TRP A 12 -11.86 0.68 18.63
CA TRP A 12 -11.02 1.71 18.00
C TRP A 12 -10.05 2.35 18.99
N TYR A 13 -10.51 2.65 20.19
CA TYR A 13 -9.68 3.20 21.25
C TYR A 13 -8.59 2.22 21.72
N ARG A 14 -8.90 0.91 21.84
CA ARG A 14 -7.92 -0.13 22.15
C ARG A 14 -6.90 -0.28 21.03
N LEU A 15 -7.33 -0.24 19.77
CA LEU A 15 -6.45 -0.32 18.61
C LEU A 15 -5.47 0.86 18.57
N PHE A 16 -5.98 2.07 18.82
CA PHE A 16 -5.15 3.27 18.94
C PHE A 16 -4.15 3.17 20.09
N LYS A 17 -4.58 2.72 21.27
CA LYS A 17 -3.69 2.48 22.42
C LYS A 17 -2.60 1.46 22.11
N ALA A 18 -2.96 0.34 21.48
CA ALA A 18 -2.01 -0.69 21.10
C ALA A 18 -1.00 -0.16 20.07
N GLY A 19 -1.46 0.55 19.04
CA GLY A 19 -0.59 1.19 18.06
C GLY A 19 0.35 2.22 18.68
N ALA A 20 -0.16 3.10 19.55
CA ALA A 20 0.63 4.13 20.21
C ALA A 20 1.68 3.53 21.16
N TYR A 21 1.30 2.48 21.89
CA TYR A 21 2.21 1.73 22.75
C TYR A 21 3.35 1.10 21.94
N LEU A 22 3.04 0.45 20.81
CA LEU A 22 4.03 -0.16 19.94
C LEU A 22 4.97 0.86 19.30
N VAL A 23 4.47 2.04 18.92
CA VAL A 23 5.30 3.15 18.43
C VAL A 23 6.26 3.65 19.50
N LEU A 24 5.76 3.95 20.70
CA LEU A 24 6.60 4.42 21.81
C LEU A 24 7.65 3.39 22.20
N LEU A 25 7.27 2.11 22.23
CA LEU A 25 8.16 1.01 22.52
C LEU A 25 9.22 0.84 21.41
N GLY A 26 8.84 0.96 20.14
CA GLY A 26 9.77 0.94 19.01
C GLY A 26 10.79 2.08 19.08
N LEU A 27 10.37 3.29 19.42
CA LEU A 27 11.25 4.45 19.60
C LEU A 27 12.17 4.29 20.83
N ALA A 28 11.71 3.66 21.90
CA ALA A 28 12.56 3.37 23.06
C ALA A 28 13.69 2.38 22.69
N PHE A 29 13.39 1.36 21.89
CA PHE A 29 14.39 0.41 21.39
C PHE A 29 15.31 0.99 20.31
N GLU A 30 14.91 2.07 19.64
CA GLU A 30 15.76 2.74 18.63
C GLU A 30 17.07 3.23 19.24
N ALA A 31 17.01 3.86 20.43
CA ALA A 31 18.17 4.34 21.14
C ALA A 31 19.10 3.20 21.62
N TYR A 32 18.55 2.00 21.82
CA TYR A 32 19.30 0.82 22.23
C TYR A 32 20.05 0.16 21.07
N GLU A 33 19.44 0.08 19.88
CA GLU A 33 20.01 -0.62 18.71
C GLU A 33 20.76 0.29 17.73
N GLY A 34 20.85 1.60 18.02
CA GLY A 34 21.57 2.56 17.18
C GLY A 34 20.85 2.87 15.86
N GLY A 35 19.51 2.93 15.92
CA GLY A 35 18.64 3.32 14.82
C GLY A 35 17.74 2.21 14.28
N ILE A 36 16.78 2.61 13.44
CA ILE A 36 15.80 1.70 12.81
C ILE A 36 16.41 1.11 11.54
N ARG A 37 16.70 -0.20 11.55
CA ARG A 37 17.29 -0.91 10.40
C ARG A 37 16.47 -2.14 10.04
N LYS A 38 16.30 -2.33 8.72
CA LYS A 38 15.66 -3.51 8.13
C LYS A 38 16.63 -4.70 8.04
N ASP A 39 17.90 -4.44 7.78
CA ASP A 39 18.93 -5.46 7.57
C ASP A 39 20.27 -5.03 8.24
N PRO A 40 20.74 -5.71 9.32
CA PRO A 40 20.02 -6.72 10.10
C PRO A 40 18.76 -6.12 10.75
N SER A 41 17.72 -6.92 10.92
CA SER A 41 16.43 -6.45 11.44
C SER A 41 16.49 -6.16 12.94
N THR A 42 16.15 -4.94 13.30
CA THR A 42 16.14 -4.43 14.69
C THR A 42 14.77 -4.67 15.34
N TYR A 43 14.73 -4.88 16.65
CA TYR A 43 13.46 -4.93 17.39
C TYR A 43 12.67 -3.64 17.23
N SER A 44 13.36 -2.50 17.23
CA SER A 44 12.78 -1.18 16.94
C SER A 44 12.03 -1.17 15.60
N TYR A 45 12.61 -1.73 14.54
CA TYR A 45 11.95 -1.83 13.23
C TYR A 45 10.64 -2.62 13.28
N TYR A 46 10.59 -3.76 13.96
CA TYR A 46 9.38 -4.56 14.07
C TYR A 46 8.27 -3.86 14.86
N PHE A 47 8.58 -3.30 16.02
CA PHE A 47 7.58 -2.65 16.87
C PHE A 47 7.07 -1.34 16.27
N LEU A 48 7.98 -0.53 15.72
CA LEU A 48 7.59 0.72 15.09
C LEU A 48 6.77 0.47 13.83
N SER A 49 7.16 -0.48 12.97
CA SER A 49 6.39 -0.82 11.77
C SER A 49 5.01 -1.38 12.10
N ALA A 50 4.89 -2.25 13.10
CA ALA A 50 3.60 -2.75 13.58
C ALA A 50 2.71 -1.64 14.16
N GLY A 51 3.29 -0.74 14.98
CA GLY A 51 2.59 0.41 15.54
C GLY A 51 2.08 1.37 14.47
N LEU A 52 2.92 1.68 13.47
CA LEU A 52 2.55 2.50 12.32
C LEU A 52 1.49 1.82 11.45
N ALA A 53 1.51 0.48 11.30
CA ALA A 53 0.48 -0.25 10.58
C ALA A 53 -0.91 -0.12 11.25
N PHE A 54 -0.97 -0.18 12.60
CA PHE A 54 -2.22 0.08 13.32
C PHE A 54 -2.71 1.51 13.13
N MET A 55 -1.82 2.50 13.19
CA MET A 55 -2.17 3.90 12.95
C MET A 55 -2.65 4.14 11.51
N ALA A 56 -1.98 3.54 10.52
CA ALA A 56 -2.36 3.61 9.12
C ALA A 56 -3.72 2.96 8.87
N MET A 57 -4.02 1.82 9.52
CA MET A 57 -5.33 1.17 9.43
C MET A 57 -6.46 2.09 9.92
N ILE A 58 -6.24 2.78 11.05
CA ILE A 58 -7.21 3.75 11.59
C ILE A 58 -7.34 4.96 10.64
N ALA A 59 -6.22 5.47 10.11
CA ALA A 59 -6.26 6.59 9.17
C ALA A 59 -7.01 6.22 7.88
N PHE A 60 -6.76 5.04 7.33
CA PHE A 60 -7.45 4.56 6.13
C PHE A 60 -8.93 4.29 6.38
N SER A 61 -9.32 3.73 7.53
CA SER A 61 -10.74 3.54 7.86
C SER A 61 -11.49 4.87 7.93
N ILE A 62 -10.91 5.87 8.60
CA ILE A 62 -11.46 7.23 8.68
C ILE A 62 -11.55 7.86 7.29
N MET A 63 -10.51 7.73 6.47
CA MET A 63 -10.48 8.27 5.10
C MET A 63 -11.56 7.61 4.21
N CYS A 64 -11.77 6.31 4.33
CA CYS A 64 -12.82 5.57 3.62
C CYS A 64 -14.22 5.97 4.07
N ASP A 65 -14.45 6.05 5.39
CA ASP A 65 -15.78 6.26 5.97
C ASP A 65 -16.23 7.72 5.92
N ILE A 66 -15.35 8.67 6.24
CA ILE A 66 -15.70 10.11 6.29
C ILE A 66 -15.60 10.74 4.91
N TYR A 67 -14.48 10.53 4.22
CA TYR A 67 -14.22 11.20 2.94
C TYR A 67 -14.88 10.51 1.75
N SER A 68 -15.45 9.31 1.94
CA SER A 68 -16.14 8.54 0.90
C SER A 68 -15.34 8.46 -0.41
N TRP A 69 -14.01 8.38 -0.31
CA TRP A 69 -13.07 8.26 -1.43
C TRP A 69 -13.11 6.87 -2.09
N ARG A 70 -14.31 6.28 -2.19
CA ARG A 70 -14.59 4.98 -2.80
C ARG A 70 -14.03 4.85 -4.21
N ARG A 71 -13.92 5.94 -4.98
CA ARG A 71 -13.34 5.88 -6.33
C ARG A 71 -11.83 5.61 -6.32
N LEU A 72 -11.11 6.12 -5.32
CA LEU A 72 -9.67 5.94 -5.18
C LEU A 72 -9.33 4.64 -4.43
N THR A 73 -10.16 4.23 -3.47
CA THR A 73 -9.92 3.02 -2.66
C THR A 73 -10.33 1.76 -3.40
N ARG A 74 -11.38 1.79 -4.23
CA ARG A 74 -11.82 0.64 -5.05
C ARG A 74 -10.73 -0.01 -5.90
N PRO A 75 -9.93 0.70 -6.70
CA PRO A 75 -8.85 0.06 -7.47
C PRO A 75 -7.82 -0.62 -6.57
N LEU A 76 -7.53 -0.03 -5.40
CA LEU A 76 -6.67 -0.64 -4.37
C LEU A 76 -7.29 -1.90 -3.76
N GLU A 77 -8.60 -1.87 -3.46
CA GLU A 77 -9.35 -3.02 -2.95
C GLU A 77 -9.34 -4.18 -3.95
N TYR A 78 -9.55 -3.91 -5.25
CA TYR A 78 -9.49 -4.95 -6.29
C TYR A 78 -8.09 -5.52 -6.46
N ALA A 79 -7.05 -4.69 -6.39
CA ALA A 79 -5.67 -5.16 -6.42
C ALA A 79 -5.35 -6.05 -5.20
N GLY A 80 -5.89 -5.71 -4.02
CA GLY A 80 -5.74 -6.47 -2.78
C GLY A 80 -6.48 -7.81 -2.75
N GLN A 81 -7.58 -7.95 -3.50
CA GLN A 81 -8.30 -9.22 -3.63
C GLN A 81 -7.52 -10.26 -4.44
N ASN A 82 -6.67 -9.82 -5.38
CA ASN A 82 -5.89 -10.65 -6.29
C ASN A 82 -4.42 -10.22 -6.35
N PRO A 83 -3.67 -10.32 -5.23
CA PRO A 83 -2.31 -9.79 -5.14
C PRO A 83 -1.35 -10.46 -6.13
N MET A 84 -1.53 -11.76 -6.41
CA MET A 84 -0.73 -12.50 -7.40
C MET A 84 -0.91 -11.93 -8.81
N ILE A 85 -2.14 -11.61 -9.22
CA ILE A 85 -2.39 -11.03 -10.55
C ILE A 85 -1.78 -9.63 -10.62
N ALA A 86 -1.87 -8.84 -9.55
CA ALA A 86 -1.25 -7.51 -9.50
C ALA A 86 0.27 -7.56 -9.64
N TYR A 87 0.91 -8.54 -9.01
CA TYR A 87 2.33 -8.77 -9.17
C TYR A 87 2.67 -9.20 -10.61
N VAL A 88 2.01 -10.25 -11.11
CA VAL A 88 2.32 -10.86 -12.40
C VAL A 88 1.97 -9.94 -13.58
N SER A 89 0.91 -9.13 -13.49
CA SER A 89 0.49 -8.24 -14.57
C SER A 89 1.55 -7.19 -14.91
N THR A 90 2.28 -6.68 -13.91
CA THR A 90 3.33 -5.69 -14.15
C THR A 90 4.43 -6.29 -15.02
N GLN A 91 4.87 -7.50 -14.70
CA GLN A 91 6.04 -8.12 -15.30
C GLN A 91 5.73 -8.86 -16.61
N LEU A 92 4.60 -9.57 -16.68
CA LEU A 92 4.23 -10.38 -17.84
C LEU A 92 3.33 -9.67 -18.86
N VAL A 93 2.68 -8.57 -18.50
CA VAL A 93 1.71 -7.89 -19.38
C VAL A 93 2.13 -6.45 -19.65
N VAL A 94 2.33 -5.65 -18.62
CA VAL A 94 2.62 -4.21 -18.77
C VAL A 94 3.96 -3.98 -19.47
N LEU A 95 5.05 -4.54 -18.95
CA LEU A 95 6.39 -4.41 -19.54
C LEU A 95 6.48 -4.85 -21.01
N PRO A 96 6.02 -6.05 -21.42
CA PRO A 96 6.09 -6.46 -22.82
C PRO A 96 5.19 -5.63 -23.73
N ILE A 97 3.99 -5.22 -23.30
CA ILE A 97 3.13 -4.33 -24.10
C ILE A 97 3.81 -2.97 -24.32
N LEU A 98 4.45 -2.41 -23.30
CA LEU A 98 5.17 -1.15 -23.42
C LEU A 98 6.35 -1.24 -24.39
N ASN A 99 7.07 -2.36 -24.37
CA ASN A 99 8.16 -2.61 -25.31
C ASN A 99 7.65 -2.82 -26.74
N LEU A 100 6.56 -3.57 -26.93
CA LEU A 100 5.94 -3.77 -28.25
C LEU A 100 5.35 -2.47 -28.82
N ALA A 101 4.85 -1.58 -27.98
CA ALA A 101 4.38 -0.25 -28.39
C ALA A 101 5.52 0.72 -28.74
N GLY A 102 6.79 0.31 -28.61
CA GLY A 102 7.95 1.19 -28.83
C GLY A 102 8.13 2.26 -27.75
N LEU A 103 7.35 2.19 -26.65
CA LEU A 103 7.39 3.14 -25.54
C LEU A 103 8.52 2.85 -24.53
N GLY A 104 9.20 1.70 -24.66
CA GLY A 104 10.34 1.35 -23.82
C GLY A 104 11.46 2.40 -23.87
N THR A 105 11.74 2.97 -25.04
CA THR A 105 12.74 4.04 -25.22
C THR A 105 12.26 5.38 -24.66
N TYR A 106 10.96 5.70 -24.76
CA TYR A 106 10.36 6.87 -24.13
C TYR A 106 10.38 6.79 -22.59
N LEU A 107 10.24 5.58 -22.04
CA LEU A 107 10.39 5.33 -20.60
C LEU A 107 11.81 5.58 -20.09
N SER A 108 12.85 5.28 -20.89
CA SER A 108 14.24 5.57 -20.48
C SER A 108 14.56 7.06 -20.44
N TYR A 109 13.87 7.91 -21.22
CA TYR A 109 14.01 9.36 -21.10
C TYR A 109 13.38 9.91 -19.81
N LEU A 110 12.38 9.19 -19.27
CA LEU A 110 11.76 9.55 -18.00
C LEU A 110 12.64 9.22 -16.77
N ASP A 111 13.77 8.53 -16.92
CA ASP A 111 14.68 8.23 -15.80
C ASP A 111 15.69 9.35 -15.51
N GLN A 112 15.73 10.41 -16.32
CA GLN A 112 16.75 11.46 -16.19
C GLN A 112 16.58 12.33 -14.94
N ASN A 113 15.35 12.47 -14.43
CA ASN A 113 15.04 13.29 -13.26
C ASN A 113 14.20 12.50 -12.25
N ALA A 114 14.40 12.76 -10.95
CA ALA A 114 13.62 12.12 -9.88
C ALA A 114 12.10 12.28 -10.05
N TRP A 115 11.65 13.45 -10.53
CA TRP A 115 10.24 13.72 -10.81
C TRP A 115 9.71 12.93 -12.02
N LEU A 116 10.54 12.78 -13.06
CA LEU A 116 10.17 12.02 -14.24
C LEU A 116 10.13 10.51 -13.93
N GLY A 117 11.03 10.03 -13.07
CA GLY A 117 11.04 8.64 -12.57
C GLY A 117 9.80 8.34 -11.73
N PHE A 118 9.36 9.30 -10.91
CA PHE A 118 8.07 9.21 -10.20
C PHE A 118 6.90 9.11 -11.17
N LEU A 119 6.88 9.96 -12.21
CA LEU A 119 5.85 9.98 -13.23
C LEU A 119 5.80 8.64 -14.00
N ARG A 120 6.96 8.09 -14.36
CA ARG A 120 7.08 6.74 -14.92
C ARG A 120 6.45 5.69 -14.01
N GLY A 121 6.75 5.74 -12.71
CA GLY A 121 6.15 4.86 -11.70
C GLY A 121 4.63 4.96 -11.71
N VAL A 122 4.08 6.16 -11.64
CA VAL A 122 2.62 6.40 -11.67
C VAL A 122 1.97 5.84 -12.95
N ILE A 123 2.58 6.04 -14.12
CA ILE A 123 2.08 5.51 -15.39
C ILE A 123 2.08 3.97 -15.36
N VAL A 124 3.19 3.34 -15.00
CA VAL A 124 3.31 1.86 -15.01
C VAL A 124 2.35 1.24 -13.98
N THR A 125 2.29 1.79 -12.77
CA THR A 125 1.41 1.29 -11.71
C THR A 125 -0.06 1.49 -12.05
N SER A 126 -0.45 2.62 -12.65
CA SER A 126 -1.84 2.85 -13.08
C SER A 126 -2.27 1.88 -14.19
N LEU A 127 -1.40 1.61 -15.17
CA LEU A 127 -1.63 0.61 -16.21
C LEU A 127 -1.79 -0.80 -15.62
N ALA A 128 -0.90 -1.19 -14.71
CA ALA A 128 -1.00 -2.47 -14.01
C ALA A 128 -2.31 -2.59 -13.22
N LEU A 129 -2.70 -1.55 -12.50
CA LEU A 129 -3.96 -1.51 -11.76
C LEU A 129 -5.17 -1.62 -12.71
N LEU A 130 -5.17 -0.93 -13.85
CA LEU A 130 -6.25 -1.06 -14.83
C LEU A 130 -6.39 -2.50 -15.35
N ILE A 131 -5.28 -3.13 -15.72
CA ILE A 131 -5.28 -4.52 -16.21
C ILE A 131 -5.78 -5.47 -15.11
N THR A 132 -5.32 -5.30 -13.87
CA THR A 132 -5.74 -6.17 -12.76
C THR A 132 -7.21 -6.01 -12.40
N ILE A 133 -7.75 -4.79 -12.49
CA ILE A 133 -9.18 -4.52 -12.31
C ILE A 133 -9.98 -5.21 -13.42
N LEU A 134 -9.52 -5.14 -14.67
CA LEU A 134 -10.17 -5.82 -15.79
C LEU A 134 -10.20 -7.34 -15.58
N PHE A 135 -9.06 -7.95 -15.24
CA PHE A 135 -8.96 -9.39 -14.95
C PHE A 135 -9.79 -9.82 -13.73
N THR A 136 -9.86 -8.97 -12.69
CA THR A 136 -10.68 -9.22 -11.50
C THR A 136 -12.17 -9.11 -11.80
N LYS A 137 -12.59 -8.16 -12.66
CA LYS A 137 -13.97 -8.07 -13.16
C LYS A 137 -14.38 -9.26 -14.01
N LEU A 138 -13.43 -9.84 -14.75
CA LEU A 138 -13.61 -11.07 -15.51
C LEU A 138 -13.65 -12.34 -14.64
N LYS A 139 -13.60 -12.21 -13.29
CA LYS A 139 -13.56 -13.31 -12.32
C LYS A 139 -12.44 -14.34 -12.58
N CYS A 140 -11.36 -13.92 -13.23
CA CYS A 140 -10.19 -14.76 -13.38
C CYS A 140 -9.38 -14.67 -12.09
N PHE A 141 -9.49 -15.69 -11.24
CA PHE A 141 -8.76 -15.78 -9.98
C PHE A 141 -7.60 -16.74 -10.16
N TRP A 142 -6.38 -16.21 -10.15
CA TRP A 142 -5.19 -17.05 -10.11
C TRP A 142 -4.98 -17.48 -8.65
N ARG A 143 -5.45 -18.70 -8.34
CA ARG A 143 -5.05 -19.40 -7.10
C ARG A 143 -3.73 -20.10 -7.35
N THR A 144 -2.76 -19.87 -6.48
CA THR A 144 -1.63 -20.78 -6.27
C THR A 144 -2.07 -22.00 -5.51
#